data_AF-A0A060WCN3-F1
#
_entry.id   AF-A0A060WCN3-F1
#
_cell.length_a   1.000
_cell.length_b   1.000
_cell.length_c   1.000
_cell.angle_alpha   90.00
_cell.angle_beta   90.00
_cell.angle_gamma   90.00
#
_symmetry.space_group_name_H-M   'P 1'
#
loop_
_entity.id
_entity.type
_entity.pdbx_description
1 polymer ?
#
loop_
_entity_poly.entity_id
_entity_poly.type
_entity_poly.pdbx_seq_one_letter_code
_entity_poly.pdbx_strand_id
1 'polypeptide(L)'
;MSVHLQVNKGVTQVDLLSYANELEAQTDLMPKGPLQTSLKGHANSLRQIHSQQVVPMEQAMSMLNQSIRLLERTASDLPNKVADVLATIEAAQYLISQNATQVVNQETEKYKQNIVGYFRQYIEWVRTSLTMEVAACKPFSNIVDTVEIVACSFLVDSLNTFWFGLGCCALFLLPSIILSVKLAKFYRRMDTEDVYDDSSVSGTWHFTL
;
A
#
# COMPACT_ATOMS: atom_id res chain seq x y z
N MET A 1 51.00 -21.26 33.97
CA MET A 1 52.11 -21.25 32.99
C MET A 1 51.53 -20.84 31.65
N SER A 2 51.79 -19.62 31.17
CA SER A 2 51.12 -19.09 29.96
C SER A 2 51.61 -19.82 28.71
N VAL A 3 50.66 -20.37 27.93
CA VAL A 3 50.93 -21.12 26.69
C VAL A 3 51.81 -20.34 25.71
N HIS A 4 51.66 -19.00 25.66
CA HIS A 4 52.54 -18.09 24.91
C HIS A 4 54.04 -18.27 25.20
N LEU A 5 54.40 -18.50 26.47
CA LEU A 5 55.80 -18.66 26.87
C LEU A 5 56.40 -19.98 26.38
N GLN A 6 55.55 -20.97 26.11
CA GLN A 6 55.95 -22.30 25.67
C GLN A 6 56.08 -22.37 24.15
N VAL A 7 55.19 -21.66 23.43
CA VAL A 7 55.22 -21.56 21.96
C VAL A 7 56.34 -20.63 21.47
N ASN A 8 56.81 -19.70 22.30
CA ASN A 8 57.93 -18.81 21.97
C ASN A 8 59.32 -19.43 22.22
N LYS A 9 59.40 -20.67 22.70
CA LYS A 9 60.69 -21.38 22.80
C LYS A 9 61.06 -21.93 21.43
N GLY A 10 62.34 -21.80 21.05
CA GLY A 10 62.85 -22.38 19.82
C GLY A 10 62.61 -23.89 19.76
N VAL A 11 62.40 -24.41 18.55
CA VAL A 11 62.13 -25.85 18.32
C VAL A 11 63.33 -26.72 18.73
N THR A 12 64.54 -26.19 18.56
CA THR A 12 65.79 -26.80 19.04
C THR A 12 66.53 -25.85 19.98
N GLN A 13 67.32 -26.41 20.89
CA GLN A 13 68.21 -25.65 21.79
C GLN A 13 69.38 -24.99 21.06
N VAL A 14 69.81 -25.58 19.94
CA VAL A 14 70.97 -25.15 19.15
C VAL A 14 70.56 -25.09 17.67
N ASP A 15 71.14 -24.16 16.92
CA ASP A 15 71.00 -24.08 15.48
C ASP A 15 71.71 -25.28 14.82
N LEU A 16 70.91 -26.24 14.33
CA LEU A 16 71.42 -27.48 13.74
C LEU A 16 72.24 -27.23 12.47
N LEU A 17 71.96 -26.16 11.73
CA LEU A 17 72.65 -25.83 10.49
C LEU A 17 74.05 -25.28 10.77
N SER A 18 74.15 -24.35 11.72
CA SER A 18 75.41 -23.81 12.22
C SER A 18 76.27 -24.91 12.82
N TYR A 19 75.68 -25.79 13.64
CA TYR A 19 76.39 -26.92 14.23
C TYR A 19 76.89 -27.91 13.17
N ALA A 20 76.07 -28.22 12.15
CA ALA A 20 76.48 -29.07 11.04
C ALA A 20 77.62 -28.45 10.21
N ASN A 21 77.58 -27.14 9.97
CA ASN A 21 78.63 -26.42 9.25
C ASN A 21 79.95 -26.39 10.02
N GLU A 22 79.90 -26.17 11.34
CA GLU A 22 81.09 -26.18 12.19
C GLU A 22 81.70 -27.60 12.30
N LEU A 23 80.85 -28.62 12.43
CA LEU A 23 81.26 -30.03 12.43
C LEU A 23 81.97 -30.40 11.12
N GLU A 24 81.44 -29.97 9.98
CA GLU A 24 82.07 -30.21 8.68
C GLU A 24 83.39 -29.46 8.52
N ALA A 25 83.47 -28.20 8.94
CA ALA A 25 84.69 -27.39 8.89
C ALA A 25 85.83 -28.01 9.74
N GLN A 26 85.52 -28.53 10.92
CA GLN A 26 86.49 -29.25 11.75
C GLN A 26 86.90 -30.59 11.11
N THR A 27 85.97 -31.27 10.45
CA THR A 27 86.20 -32.55 9.78
C THR A 27 87.05 -32.40 8.52
N ASP A 28 87.00 -31.26 7.84
CA ASP A 28 87.83 -30.95 6.66
C ASP A 28 89.33 -30.79 7.00
N LEU A 29 89.65 -30.44 8.25
CA LEU A 29 91.02 -30.35 8.74
C LEU A 29 91.64 -31.72 9.11
N MET A 30 90.82 -32.78 9.14
CA MET A 30 91.26 -34.12 9.53
C MET A 30 91.89 -34.92 8.37
N PRO A 31 92.79 -35.88 8.65
CA PRO A 31 93.29 -36.82 7.65
C PRO A 31 92.16 -37.62 7.02
N LYS A 32 92.27 -37.88 5.72
CA LYS A 32 91.27 -38.69 5.00
C LYS A 32 91.20 -40.09 5.57
N GLY A 33 90.00 -40.49 6.00
CA GLY A 33 89.76 -41.80 6.60
C GLY A 33 88.28 -42.07 6.90
N PRO A 34 87.95 -43.27 7.41
CA PRO A 34 86.57 -43.68 7.70
C PRO A 34 85.84 -42.74 8.67
N LEU A 35 86.58 -42.20 9.66
CA LEU A 35 86.06 -41.27 10.65
C LEU A 35 85.61 -39.95 10.00
N GLN A 36 86.42 -39.40 9.09
CA GLN A 36 86.10 -38.17 8.36
C GLN A 36 84.78 -38.34 7.57
N THR A 37 84.65 -39.44 6.83
CA THR A 37 83.44 -39.75 6.06
C THR A 37 82.22 -39.91 6.95
N SER A 38 82.36 -40.55 8.12
CA SER A 38 81.26 -40.71 9.07
C SER A 38 80.79 -39.38 9.66
N LEU A 39 81.71 -38.50 10.05
CA LEU A 39 81.39 -37.16 10.58
C LEU A 39 80.69 -36.29 9.53
N LYS A 40 81.15 -36.32 8.27
CA LYS A 40 80.43 -35.67 7.15
C LYS A 40 79.04 -36.26 6.93
N GLY A 41 78.89 -37.58 7.10
CA GLY A 41 77.58 -38.25 7.10
C GLY A 41 76.64 -37.68 8.17
N HIS A 42 77.12 -37.53 9.40
CA HIS A 42 76.34 -36.95 10.50
C HIS A 42 75.99 -35.47 10.28
N ALA A 43 76.92 -34.67 9.73
CA ALA A 43 76.64 -33.28 9.35
C ALA A 43 75.51 -33.21 8.31
N ASN A 44 75.52 -34.11 7.32
CA ASN A 44 74.43 -34.20 6.33
C ASN A 44 73.12 -34.69 6.95
N SER A 45 73.14 -35.67 7.86
CA SER A 45 71.95 -36.08 8.61
C SER A 45 71.37 -34.94 9.44
N LEU A 46 72.21 -34.10 10.07
CA LEU A 46 71.77 -32.91 10.81
C LEU A 46 71.07 -31.89 9.89
N ARG A 47 71.61 -31.65 8.68
CA ARG A 47 70.95 -30.81 7.66
C ARG A 47 69.62 -31.38 7.18
N GLN A 48 69.53 -32.71 7.05
CA GLN A 48 68.30 -33.37 6.69
C GLN A 48 67.25 -33.22 7.80
N ILE A 49 67.63 -33.42 9.07
CA ILE A 49 66.73 -33.22 10.21
C ILE A 49 66.26 -31.75 10.28
N HIS A 50 67.16 -30.80 10.08
CA HIS A 50 66.81 -29.38 10.06
C HIS A 50 65.74 -29.07 8.99
N SER A 51 65.97 -29.51 7.75
CA SER A 51 65.05 -29.23 6.63
C SER A 51 63.74 -30.01 6.69
N GLN A 52 63.76 -31.28 7.12
CA GLN A 52 62.59 -32.16 7.10
C GLN A 52 61.75 -32.10 8.37
N GLN A 53 62.32 -31.69 9.50
CA GLN A 53 61.63 -31.72 10.80
C GLN A 53 61.56 -30.34 11.45
N VAL A 54 62.68 -29.64 11.58
CA VAL A 54 62.72 -28.36 12.31
C VAL A 54 61.97 -27.27 11.57
N VAL A 55 62.22 -27.07 10.27
CA VAL A 55 61.54 -26.03 9.48
C VAL A 55 60.00 -26.22 9.48
N PRO A 56 59.44 -27.42 9.23
CA PRO A 56 57.99 -27.63 9.36
C PRO A 56 57.44 -27.39 10.77
N MET A 57 58.18 -27.77 11.81
CA MET A 57 57.78 -27.53 13.21
C MET A 57 57.77 -26.04 13.57
N GLU A 58 58.72 -25.25 13.06
CA GLU A 58 58.73 -23.79 13.24
C GLU A 58 57.52 -23.13 12.58
N GLN A 59 57.16 -23.58 11.36
CA GLN A 59 55.96 -23.13 10.68
C GLN A 59 54.69 -23.49 11.48
N ALA A 60 54.60 -24.71 11.99
CA ALA A 60 53.49 -25.16 12.83
C ALA A 60 53.38 -24.34 14.13
N MET A 61 54.51 -24.02 14.78
CA MET A 61 54.56 -23.14 15.96
C MET A 61 54.06 -21.73 15.65
N SER A 62 54.43 -21.17 14.50
CA SER A 62 53.94 -19.86 14.05
C SER A 62 52.42 -19.85 13.87
N MET A 63 51.87 -20.87 13.19
CA MET A 63 50.41 -21.03 13.03
C MET A 63 49.69 -21.22 14.37
N LEU A 64 50.28 -21.99 15.28
CA LEU A 64 49.74 -22.20 16.62
C LEU A 64 49.72 -20.89 17.41
N ASN A 65 50.79 -20.10 17.37
CA ASN A 65 50.86 -18.80 18.04
C ASN A 65 49.77 -17.84 17.53
N GLN A 66 49.58 -17.79 16.20
CA GLN A 66 48.51 -16.99 15.59
C GLN A 66 47.12 -17.44 16.08
N SER A 67 46.88 -18.75 16.11
CA SER A 67 45.61 -19.32 16.56
C SER A 67 45.35 -19.02 18.04
N ILE A 68 46.36 -19.12 18.90
CA ILE A 68 46.24 -18.78 20.33
C ILE A 68 45.92 -17.29 20.51
N ARG A 69 46.62 -16.40 19.80
CA ARG A 69 46.34 -14.95 19.87
C ARG A 69 44.92 -14.63 19.39
N LEU A 70 44.43 -15.31 18.36
CA LEU A 70 43.07 -15.13 17.87
C LEU A 70 42.04 -15.64 18.88
N LEU A 71 42.30 -16.81 19.46
CA LEU A 71 41.43 -17.37 20.49
C LEU A 71 41.37 -16.48 21.72
N GLU A 72 42.51 -15.95 22.18
CA GLU A 72 42.60 -15.04 23.32
C GLU A 72 41.81 -13.76 23.08
N ARG A 73 41.97 -13.13 21.91
CA ARG A 73 41.18 -11.95 21.53
C ARG A 73 39.68 -12.27 21.50
N THR A 74 39.30 -13.36 20.83
CA THR A 74 37.90 -13.77 20.73
C THR A 74 37.30 -14.05 22.11
N ALA A 75 38.02 -14.76 22.98
CA ALA A 75 37.59 -15.07 24.33
C ALA A 75 37.45 -13.80 25.20
N SER A 76 38.33 -12.80 25.00
CA SER A 76 38.25 -11.52 25.70
C SER A 76 37.11 -10.62 25.19
N ASP A 77 36.76 -10.72 23.91
CA ASP A 77 35.72 -9.90 23.27
C ASP A 77 34.31 -10.49 23.46
N LEU A 78 34.21 -11.81 23.59
CA LEU A 78 32.94 -12.52 23.71
C LEU A 78 32.03 -12.01 24.85
N PRO A 79 32.53 -11.78 26.08
CA PRO A 79 31.69 -11.24 27.16
C PRO A 79 31.09 -9.87 26.82
N ASN A 80 31.85 -9.00 26.15
CA ASN A 80 31.38 -7.67 25.76
C ASN A 80 30.26 -7.78 24.72
N LYS A 81 30.41 -8.67 23.74
CA LYS A 81 29.36 -8.94 22.74
C LYS A 81 28.10 -9.53 23.36
N VAL A 82 28.26 -10.46 24.30
CA VAL A 82 27.11 -11.04 25.01
C VAL A 82 26.39 -9.98 25.83
N ALA A 83 27.11 -9.08 26.49
CA ALA A 83 26.51 -7.96 27.23
C ALA A 83 25.73 -7.00 26.31
N ASP A 84 26.26 -6.69 25.13
CA ASP A 84 25.58 -5.84 24.14
C ASP A 84 24.27 -6.48 23.63
N VAL A 85 24.31 -7.79 23.33
CA VAL A 85 23.12 -8.54 22.94
C VAL A 85 22.09 -8.59 24.08
N LEU A 86 22.52 -8.78 25.33
CA LEU A 86 21.61 -8.73 26.49
C LEU A 86 20.97 -7.36 26.65
N ALA A 87 21.75 -6.27 26.53
CA ALA A 87 21.25 -4.91 26.63
C ALA A 87 20.23 -4.57 25.54
N THR A 88 20.47 -5.02 24.30
CA THR A 88 19.52 -4.82 23.19
C THR A 88 18.22 -5.61 23.39
N ILE A 89 18.29 -6.84 23.93
CA ILE A 89 17.10 -7.62 24.30
C ILE A 89 16.31 -6.91 25.40
N GLU A 90 16.97 -6.41 26.44
CA GLU A 90 16.33 -5.69 27.54
C GLU A 90 15.63 -4.41 27.06
N ALA A 91 16.29 -3.64 26.20
CA ALA A 91 15.70 -2.46 25.57
C ALA A 91 14.47 -2.80 24.72
N ALA A 92 14.54 -3.87 23.92
CA ALA A 92 13.40 -4.34 23.13
C ALA A 92 12.24 -4.79 24.04
N GLN A 93 12.53 -5.52 25.11
CA GLN A 93 11.53 -5.97 26.08
C GLN A 93 10.88 -4.80 26.82
N TYR A 94 11.65 -3.76 27.16
CA TYR A 94 11.12 -2.53 27.73
C TYR A 94 10.16 -1.82 26.76
N LEU A 95 10.55 -1.68 25.49
CA LEU A 95 9.69 -1.09 24.47
C LEU A 95 8.39 -1.86 24.31
N ILE A 96 8.45 -3.20 24.29
CA ILE A 96 7.26 -4.05 24.17
C ILE A 96 6.39 -3.96 25.43
N SER A 97 6.98 -4.06 26.62
CA SER A 97 6.22 -4.16 27.87
C SER A 97 5.64 -2.84 28.34
N GLN A 98 6.33 -1.72 28.13
CA GLN A 98 5.94 -0.42 28.68
C GLN A 98 5.42 0.53 27.60
N ASN A 99 6.10 0.59 26.46
CA ASN A 99 5.78 1.59 25.43
C ASN A 99 4.83 1.10 24.34
N ALA A 100 4.67 -0.21 24.13
CA ALA A 100 3.78 -0.71 23.07
C ALA A 100 2.33 -0.28 23.29
N THR A 101 1.83 -0.36 24.53
CA THR A 101 0.47 0.09 24.85
C THR A 101 0.30 1.59 24.59
N GLN A 102 1.30 2.42 24.92
CA GLN A 102 1.26 3.85 24.65
C GLN A 102 1.27 4.14 23.15
N VAL A 103 2.16 3.50 22.38
CA VAL A 103 2.25 3.68 20.92
C VAL A 103 0.96 3.23 20.23
N VAL A 104 0.43 2.05 20.61
CA VAL A 104 -0.84 1.53 20.06
C VAL A 104 -1.99 2.47 20.40
N ASN A 105 -2.07 2.99 21.62
CA ASN A 105 -3.12 3.94 22.00
C ASN A 105 -3.01 5.24 21.22
N GLN A 106 -1.80 5.77 21.01
CA GLN A 106 -1.56 6.98 20.22
C GLN A 106 -1.95 6.80 18.75
N GLU A 107 -1.53 5.72 18.11
CA GLU A 107 -1.90 5.41 16.73
C GLU A 107 -3.41 5.12 16.58
N THR A 108 -4.01 4.45 17.57
CA THR A 108 -5.46 4.20 17.60
C THR A 108 -6.25 5.51 17.72
N GLU A 109 -5.80 6.44 18.57
CA GLU A 109 -6.44 7.76 18.70
C GLU A 109 -6.36 8.55 17.40
N LYS A 110 -5.21 8.52 16.73
CA LYS A 110 -5.01 9.16 15.42
C LYS A 110 -5.92 8.54 14.36
N TYR A 111 -6.02 7.21 14.33
CA TYR A 111 -6.92 6.49 13.42
C TYR A 111 -8.39 6.84 13.66
N LYS A 112 -8.81 6.87 14.94
CA LYS A 112 -10.16 7.30 15.35
C LYS A 112 -10.48 8.70 14.84
N GLN A 113 -9.56 9.65 15.06
CA GLN A 113 -9.74 11.03 14.60
C GLN A 113 -9.85 11.12 13.08
N ASN A 114 -9.08 10.32 12.35
CA ASN A 114 -9.12 10.28 10.89
C ASN A 114 -10.48 9.76 10.38
N ILE A 115 -11.00 8.66 10.96
CA ILE A 115 -12.34 8.14 10.64
C ILE A 115 -13.42 9.18 10.93
N VAL A 116 -13.40 9.77 12.13
CA VAL A 116 -14.39 10.81 12.51
C VAL A 116 -14.30 12.00 11.55
N GLY A 117 -13.10 12.37 11.10
CA GLY A 117 -12.87 13.39 10.09
C GLY A 117 -13.60 13.08 8.78
N TYR A 118 -13.48 11.85 8.27
CA TYR A 118 -14.19 11.43 7.05
C TYR A 118 -15.71 11.49 7.21
N PHE A 119 -16.25 11.00 8.34
CA PHE A 119 -17.69 11.09 8.60
C PHE A 119 -18.17 12.53 8.67
N ARG A 120 -17.44 13.44 9.32
CA ARG A 120 -17.79 14.85 9.38
C ARG A 120 -17.79 15.49 7.99
N GLN A 121 -16.77 15.23 7.18
CA GLN A 121 -16.69 15.73 5.81
C GLN A 121 -17.86 15.21 4.97
N TYR A 122 -18.20 13.93 5.09
CA TYR A 122 -19.33 13.33 4.39
C TYR A 122 -20.66 13.95 4.82
N ILE A 123 -20.90 14.09 6.13
CA ILE A 123 -22.12 14.74 6.63
C ILE A 123 -22.23 16.18 6.14
N GLU A 124 -21.13 16.93 6.14
CA GLU A 124 -21.12 18.31 5.66
C GLU A 124 -21.37 18.40 4.16
N TRP A 125 -20.80 17.48 3.38
CA TRP A 125 -21.11 17.32 1.97
C TRP A 125 -22.60 16.99 1.75
N VAL A 126 -23.16 16.00 2.47
CA VAL A 126 -24.58 15.65 2.39
C VAL A 126 -25.47 16.85 2.74
N ARG A 127 -25.16 17.56 3.83
CA ARG A 127 -25.89 18.77 4.22
C ARG A 127 -25.84 19.80 3.09
N THR A 128 -24.66 20.04 2.53
CA THR A 128 -24.47 20.98 1.43
C THR A 128 -25.28 20.58 0.20
N SER A 129 -25.20 19.32 -0.22
CA SER A 129 -25.97 18.77 -1.34
C SER A 129 -27.48 18.90 -1.11
N LEU A 130 -27.97 18.58 0.09
CA LEU A 130 -29.38 18.80 0.45
C LEU A 130 -29.77 20.28 0.42
N THR A 131 -28.93 21.18 0.92
CA THR A 131 -29.24 22.62 0.88
C THR A 131 -29.15 23.22 -0.51
N MET A 132 -28.32 22.69 -1.41
CA MET A 132 -28.21 23.21 -2.77
C MET A 132 -29.24 22.59 -3.73
N GLU A 133 -29.55 21.30 -3.58
CA GLU A 133 -30.46 20.59 -4.49
C GLU A 133 -31.90 20.51 -3.94
N VAL A 134 -32.09 20.28 -2.64
CA VAL A 134 -33.41 20.09 -2.03
C VAL A 134 -34.01 21.38 -1.48
N ALA A 135 -33.22 22.42 -1.16
CA ALA A 135 -33.80 23.73 -0.84
C ALA A 135 -34.55 24.34 -2.03
N ALA A 136 -34.20 23.99 -3.27
CA ALA A 136 -34.97 24.34 -4.46
C ALA A 136 -36.33 23.61 -4.53
N CYS A 137 -36.48 22.45 -3.88
CA CYS A 137 -37.75 21.75 -3.74
C CYS A 137 -38.64 22.31 -2.63
N LYS A 138 -38.11 23.09 -1.68
CA LYS A 138 -38.91 23.72 -0.61
C LYS A 138 -39.98 24.70 -1.13
N PRO A 139 -39.69 25.64 -2.06
CA PRO A 139 -40.75 26.44 -2.67
C PRO A 139 -41.71 25.58 -3.50
N PHE A 140 -41.22 24.53 -4.16
CA PHE A 140 -42.07 23.63 -4.95
C PHE A 140 -43.06 22.83 -4.08
N SER A 141 -42.59 22.22 -2.99
CA SER A 141 -43.42 21.52 -2.00
C SER A 141 -44.44 22.47 -1.37
N ASN A 142 -44.04 23.68 -1.01
CA ASN A 142 -44.95 24.67 -0.42
C ASN A 142 -46.03 25.13 -1.41
N ILE A 143 -45.70 25.26 -2.70
CA ILE A 143 -46.69 25.57 -3.75
C ILE A 143 -47.65 24.41 -3.93
N VAL A 144 -47.16 23.17 -4.03
CA VAL A 144 -48.01 21.98 -4.20
C VAL A 144 -48.93 21.80 -3.00
N ASP A 145 -48.43 21.91 -1.77
CA ASP A 145 -49.26 21.86 -0.56
C ASP A 145 -50.32 22.97 -0.55
N THR A 146 -49.96 24.19 -0.95
CA THR A 146 -50.91 25.31 -1.03
C THR A 146 -51.98 25.04 -2.09
N VAL A 147 -51.61 24.50 -3.24
CA VAL A 147 -52.54 24.14 -4.33
C VAL A 147 -53.45 23.00 -3.88
N GLU A 148 -52.93 21.99 -3.19
CA GLU A 148 -53.72 20.88 -2.66
C GLU A 148 -54.73 21.37 -1.62
N ILE A 149 -54.31 22.20 -0.66
CA ILE A 149 -55.20 22.77 0.35
C ILE A 149 -56.32 23.58 -0.33
N VAL A 150 -55.97 24.50 -1.24
CA VAL A 150 -56.96 25.33 -1.94
C VAL A 150 -57.87 24.48 -2.84
N ALA A 151 -57.34 23.51 -3.57
CA ALA A 151 -58.14 22.67 -4.43
C ALA A 151 -59.09 21.76 -3.62
N CYS A 152 -58.61 21.08 -2.60
CA CYS A 152 -59.42 20.17 -1.80
C CYS A 152 -60.43 20.92 -0.93
N SER A 153 -60.00 21.94 -0.17
CA SER A 153 -60.90 22.59 0.81
C SER A 153 -61.84 23.63 0.18
N PHE A 154 -61.36 24.36 -0.84
CA PHE A 154 -62.12 25.46 -1.44
C PHE A 154 -62.90 25.04 -2.69
N LEU A 155 -62.40 24.08 -3.47
CA LEU A 155 -63.09 23.65 -4.68
C LEU A 155 -63.85 22.35 -4.46
N VAL A 156 -63.20 21.29 -3.96
CA VAL A 156 -63.85 19.97 -3.84
C VAL A 156 -64.89 19.95 -2.71
N ASP A 157 -64.58 20.52 -1.55
CA ASP A 157 -65.51 20.54 -0.41
C ASP A 157 -66.61 21.62 -0.53
N SER A 158 -66.34 22.78 -1.12
CA SER A 158 -67.32 23.88 -1.22
C SER A 158 -68.12 23.90 -2.53
N LEU A 159 -67.57 23.37 -3.63
CA LEU A 159 -68.26 23.24 -4.92
C LEU A 159 -68.34 21.75 -5.26
N ASN A 160 -69.42 21.11 -4.80
CA ASN A 160 -69.78 19.73 -5.17
C ASN A 160 -69.36 19.47 -6.63
N THR A 161 -68.53 18.45 -6.92
CA THR A 161 -67.83 18.20 -8.21
C THR A 161 -68.67 18.49 -9.45
N PHE A 162 -69.98 18.30 -9.32
CA PHE A 162 -71.03 18.79 -10.22
C PHE A 162 -70.87 20.25 -10.72
N TRP A 163 -70.72 21.23 -9.83
CA TRP A 163 -70.61 22.67 -10.17
C TRP A 163 -69.32 23.01 -10.89
N PHE A 164 -68.21 22.35 -10.54
CA PHE A 164 -66.96 22.48 -11.27
C PHE A 164 -67.08 21.92 -12.70
N GLY A 165 -67.70 20.74 -12.84
CA GLY A 165 -68.02 20.16 -14.15
C GLY A 165 -68.90 21.08 -15.00
N LEU A 166 -69.96 21.66 -14.42
CA LEU A 166 -70.83 22.62 -15.11
C LEU A 166 -70.06 23.88 -15.53
N GLY A 167 -69.21 24.41 -14.66
CA GLY A 167 -68.35 25.56 -14.96
C GLY A 167 -67.37 25.29 -16.10
N CYS A 168 -66.65 24.18 -16.08
CA CYS A 168 -65.75 23.78 -17.16
C CYS A 168 -66.51 23.57 -18.48
N CYS A 169 -67.63 22.86 -18.46
CA CYS A 169 -68.47 22.68 -19.64
C CYS A 169 -68.95 24.01 -20.21
N ALA A 170 -69.40 24.95 -19.38
CA ALA A 170 -69.82 26.28 -19.81
C ALA A 170 -68.67 27.08 -20.42
N LEU A 171 -67.48 27.04 -19.81
CA LEU A 171 -66.28 27.72 -20.31
C LEU A 171 -65.82 27.19 -21.68
N PHE A 172 -65.96 25.89 -21.95
CA PHE A 172 -65.65 25.32 -23.27
C PHE A 172 -66.81 25.48 -24.28
N LEU A 173 -68.06 25.50 -23.82
CA LEU A 173 -69.22 25.72 -24.69
C LEU A 173 -69.27 27.14 -25.26
N LEU A 174 -68.88 28.16 -24.50
CA LEU A 174 -68.87 29.55 -24.98
C LEU A 174 -68.01 29.75 -26.25
N PRO A 175 -66.71 29.36 -26.29
CA PRO A 175 -65.91 29.46 -27.51
C PRO A 175 -66.41 28.51 -28.60
N SER A 176 -66.91 27.32 -28.25
CA SER A 176 -67.50 26.38 -29.21
C SER A 176 -68.71 26.98 -29.94
N ILE A 177 -69.65 27.60 -29.21
CA ILE A 177 -70.84 28.25 -29.79
C ILE A 177 -70.43 29.43 -30.69
N ILE A 178 -69.46 30.26 -30.27
CA ILE A 178 -68.97 31.37 -31.08
C ILE A 178 -68.40 30.86 -32.42
N LEU A 179 -67.61 29.79 -32.38
CA LEU A 179 -67.08 29.14 -33.58
C LEU A 179 -68.20 28.56 -34.44
N SER A 180 -69.18 27.87 -33.85
CA SER A 180 -70.33 27.32 -34.58
C SER A 180 -71.16 28.42 -35.25
N VAL A 181 -71.41 29.55 -34.60
CA VAL A 181 -72.18 30.67 -35.19
C VAL A 181 -71.39 31.34 -36.32
N LYS A 182 -70.07 31.49 -36.16
CA LYS A 182 -69.19 32.02 -37.23
C LYS A 182 -69.19 31.08 -38.44
N LEU A 183 -69.08 29.77 -38.22
CA LEU A 183 -69.16 28.75 -39.27
C LEU A 183 -70.55 28.72 -39.93
N ALA A 184 -71.65 28.82 -39.18
CA ALA A 184 -73.00 28.83 -39.74
C ALA A 184 -73.24 30.04 -40.66
N LYS A 185 -72.70 31.22 -40.31
CA LYS A 185 -72.72 32.40 -41.20
C LYS A 185 -71.88 32.20 -42.45
N PHE A 186 -70.73 31.53 -42.33
CA PHE A 186 -69.87 31.22 -43.48
C PHE A 186 -70.54 30.20 -44.40
N TYR A 187 -71.14 29.15 -43.83
CA TYR A 187 -71.89 28.11 -44.53
C TYR A 187 -73.10 28.67 -45.30
N ARG A 188 -73.89 29.57 -44.70
CA ARG A 188 -75.04 30.19 -45.38
C ARG A 188 -74.63 31.13 -46.53
N ARG A 189 -73.42 31.68 -46.50
CA ARG A 189 -72.91 32.54 -47.58
C ARG A 189 -72.36 31.70 -48.75
N MET A 190 -71.73 30.57 -48.43
CA MET A 190 -71.31 29.55 -49.39
C MET A 190 -72.51 29.01 -50.19
N ASP A 191 -73.63 28.69 -49.52
CA ASP A 191 -74.86 28.20 -50.16
C ASP A 191 -75.53 29.24 -51.09
N THR A 192 -75.22 30.54 -50.91
CA THR A 192 -75.71 31.62 -51.79
C THR A 192 -74.78 31.93 -52.97
N GLU A 193 -73.61 31.28 -53.06
CA GLU A 193 -72.65 31.45 -54.16
C GLU A 193 -72.43 30.16 -54.98
N ASP A 194 -73.10 29.05 -54.63
CA ASP A 194 -73.15 27.82 -55.43
C ASP A 194 -74.17 27.88 -56.60
N VAL A 195 -74.32 29.06 -57.23
CA VAL A 195 -74.85 29.18 -58.59
C VAL A 195 -73.67 29.30 -59.53
N TYR A 196 -73.16 28.15 -59.97
CA TYR A 196 -72.57 28.02 -61.29
C TYR A 196 -73.50 27.16 -62.14
N ASP A 197 -73.79 27.66 -63.34
CA ASP A 197 -74.61 27.04 -64.38
C ASP A 197 -74.49 25.51 -64.45
N ASP A 198 -75.61 24.82 -64.29
CA ASP A 198 -75.94 23.77 -65.26
C ASP A 198 -77.43 23.84 -65.61
N SER A 199 -77.69 24.54 -66.71
CA SER A 199 -78.92 24.45 -67.46
C SER A 199 -79.05 23.06 -68.07
N SER A 200 -79.86 22.17 -67.49
CA SER A 200 -80.87 21.36 -68.19
C SER A 200 -81.30 20.10 -67.42
N VAL A 201 -82.62 19.95 -67.33
CA VAL A 201 -83.36 18.68 -67.53
C VAL A 201 -83.30 17.63 -66.42
N SER A 202 -84.41 17.65 -65.66
CA SER A 202 -85.26 16.50 -65.27
C SER A 202 -84.71 15.44 -64.31
N GLY A 203 -85.58 15.07 -63.38
CA GLY A 203 -85.67 13.69 -62.93
C GLY A 203 -85.43 13.48 -61.44
N THR A 204 -86.52 13.54 -60.68
CA THR A 204 -86.91 12.44 -59.78
C THR A 204 -85.78 11.83 -58.92
N TRP A 205 -85.59 12.37 -57.72
CA TRP A 205 -84.93 11.63 -56.64
C TRP A 205 -85.81 10.45 -56.21
N HIS A 206 -85.50 9.27 -56.73
CA HIS A 206 -86.05 8.03 -56.22
C HIS A 206 -85.33 7.68 -54.90
N PHE A 207 -86.02 7.93 -53.80
CA PHE A 207 -85.79 7.26 -52.51
C PHE A 207 -86.19 5.79 -52.66
N THR A 208 -85.27 4.86 -52.39
CA THR A 208 -85.57 3.56 -51.76
C THR A 208 -84.29 2.94 -51.21
N LEU A 209 -84.28 2.77 -49.89
CA LEU A 209 -83.47 1.85 -49.05
C LEU A 209 -81.95 1.87 -49.21
#